data_AF-A0A2W4QUF8-F1
#
_entry.id   AF-A0A2W4QUF8-F1
#
_cell.length_a   1.000
_cell.length_b   1.000
_cell.length_c   1.000
_cell.angle_alpha   90.00
_cell.angle_beta   90.00
_cell.angle_gamma   90.00
#
_symmetry.space_group_name_H-M   'P 1'
#
loop_
_entity.id
_entity.type
_entity.pdbx_description
1 polymer ?
#
loop_
_entity_poly.entity_id
_entity_poly.type
_entity_poly.pdbx_seq_one_letter_code
_entity_poly.pdbx_strand_id
1 'polypeptide(L)'
;MDDLFQQLWSKFLRIGECVLDALEKGVDYQELQGKVREELDGLGREIMRSVIEAADERLRLNRSERRGWVVEQRNHVKELLTPFGPLRYARTYFKHSASQSYAYLADQMMGITPHQRIDAGLMGELVERATEQSFRRSGEWSEEKSWRVSGQTVMKASRRIEMTDCRPVPASRALRRLPYVFIQADEDHVPNQKGPRWQPRLVTVHEGTDGPPERRRLVDPMRFGGLYLRGEAEQLYEEVWKYLDATYDLERVEAILVSGDGASWIRGLCEYLPGAEFVLDRFHARKYVLAATGSDGDLYRELWQALHEADRGQMRSVMAKAKERAETAAQKERVMESLRYFESRWDGVTAWKRYEGIWPGCSAEGDVSHVYAARMSSRPMAWGREGVDQMSRLRVMCCNGGSVKEAYLKQHSQTMTPVRVARTYISEARRQIQSHRNIATMLRGNMPVMNSSHRALRRMLRSVIDKNRLFPTR
;
A
#
# COMPACT_ATOMS: atom_id res chain seq x y z
N MET A 1 7.96 41.83 -6.11
CA MET A 1 6.70 41.08 -6.29
C MET A 1 6.26 41.02 -7.74
N ASP A 2 6.52 42.06 -8.56
CA ASP A 2 6.30 42.06 -10.02
C ASP A 2 7.02 40.95 -10.82
N ASP A 3 8.01 40.29 -10.22
CA ASP A 3 8.97 39.41 -10.88
C ASP A 3 8.59 37.92 -10.87
N LEU A 4 7.66 37.45 -10.02
CA LEU A 4 7.45 36.00 -9.89
C LEU A 4 6.82 35.37 -11.14
N PHE A 5 5.77 35.98 -11.70
CA PHE A 5 5.17 35.44 -12.93
C PHE A 5 6.17 35.48 -14.09
N GLN A 6 6.99 36.52 -14.18
CA GLN A 6 8.05 36.63 -15.18
C GLN A 6 9.15 35.58 -14.96
N GLN A 7 9.53 35.29 -13.72
CA GLN A 7 10.46 34.21 -13.37
C GLN A 7 9.89 32.82 -13.68
N LEU A 8 8.62 32.57 -13.34
CA LEU A 8 7.95 31.30 -13.66
C LEU A 8 7.75 31.14 -15.17
N TRP A 9 7.40 32.22 -15.86
CA TRP A 9 7.22 32.24 -17.30
C TRP A 9 8.52 32.05 -18.07
N SER A 10 9.60 32.73 -17.66
CA SER A 10 10.92 32.55 -18.27
C SER A 10 11.45 31.13 -18.08
N LYS A 11 11.26 30.52 -16.91
CA LYS A 11 11.58 29.09 -16.70
C LYS A 11 10.71 28.16 -17.52
N PHE A 12 9.42 28.47 -17.69
CA PHE A 12 8.55 27.70 -18.58
C PHE A 12 9.03 27.77 -20.05
N LEU A 13 9.46 28.95 -20.52
CA LEU A 13 10.02 29.12 -21.86
C LEU A 13 11.34 28.36 -22.05
N ARG A 14 12.18 28.26 -21.01
CA ARG A 14 13.40 27.44 -21.04
C ARG A 14 13.15 25.97 -21.32
N ILE A 15 12.01 25.42 -20.90
CA ILE A 15 11.62 24.05 -21.27
C ILE A 15 11.45 23.95 -22.80
N GLY A 16 10.83 24.96 -23.41
CA GLY A 16 10.67 25.05 -24.86
C GLY A 16 12.01 25.18 -25.59
N GLU A 17 12.90 26.05 -25.10
CA GLU A 17 14.26 26.21 -25.63
C GLU A 17 15.06 24.91 -25.51
N CYS A 18 14.99 24.23 -24.36
CA CYS A 18 15.65 22.95 -24.13
C CYS A 18 15.24 21.88 -25.16
N VAL A 19 13.94 21.81 -25.47
CA VAL A 19 13.42 20.90 -26.51
C VAL A 19 13.93 21.29 -27.90
N LEU A 20 13.95 22.59 -28.24
CA LEU A 20 14.45 23.06 -29.54
C LEU A 20 15.94 22.78 -29.70
N ASP A 21 16.74 23.09 -28.69
CA ASP A 21 18.17 22.81 -28.62
C ASP A 21 18.48 21.31 -28.77
N ALA A 22 17.71 20.47 -28.09
CA ALA A 22 17.83 19.02 -28.17
C ALA A 22 17.54 18.50 -29.58
N LEU A 23 16.52 19.05 -30.25
CA LEU A 23 16.19 18.72 -31.64
C LEU A 23 17.27 19.22 -32.62
N GLU A 24 17.87 20.38 -32.37
CA GLU A 24 18.94 20.93 -33.21
C GLU A 24 20.26 20.16 -33.06
N LYS A 25 20.61 19.75 -31.83
CA LYS A 25 21.83 19.00 -31.50
C LYS A 25 21.74 17.50 -31.83
N GLY A 26 20.55 17.00 -32.14
CA GLY A 26 20.32 15.59 -32.50
C GLY A 26 20.49 14.63 -31.33
N VAL A 27 19.93 14.95 -30.16
CA VAL A 27 19.96 14.04 -29.00
C VAL A 27 18.99 12.86 -29.17
N ASP A 28 19.26 11.76 -28.49
CA ASP A 28 18.32 10.64 -28.46
C ASP A 28 17.10 10.94 -27.56
N TYR A 29 16.08 10.07 -27.66
CA TYR A 29 14.84 10.25 -26.94
C TYR A 29 15.00 10.18 -25.42
N GLN A 30 15.90 9.32 -24.92
CA GLN A 30 16.16 9.16 -23.50
C GLN A 30 16.83 10.41 -22.92
N GLU A 31 17.79 10.99 -23.63
CA GLU A 31 18.46 12.23 -23.24
C GLU A 31 17.50 13.42 -23.24
N LEU A 32 16.65 13.55 -24.26
CA LEU A 32 15.59 14.56 -24.30
C LEU A 32 14.65 14.42 -23.10
N GLN A 33 14.20 13.20 -22.79
CA GLN A 33 13.33 12.93 -21.66
C GLN A 33 13.97 13.36 -20.32
N GLY A 34 15.26 13.06 -20.13
CA GLY A 34 16.02 13.47 -18.95
C GLY A 34 16.10 14.99 -18.78
N LYS A 35 16.45 15.71 -19.86
CA LYS A 35 16.55 17.18 -19.84
C LYS A 35 15.20 17.86 -19.56
N VAL A 36 14.13 17.40 -20.21
CA VAL A 36 12.78 17.93 -19.98
C VAL A 36 12.34 17.70 -18.52
N ARG A 37 12.64 16.52 -17.96
CA ARG A 37 12.35 16.22 -16.55
C ARG A 37 13.09 17.17 -15.61
N GLU A 38 14.38 17.41 -15.84
CA GLU A 38 15.19 18.29 -15.01
C GLU A 38 14.63 19.72 -14.94
N GLU A 39 14.23 20.28 -16.10
CA GLU A 39 13.62 21.61 -16.17
C GLU A 39 12.25 21.67 -15.48
N LEU A 40 11.41 20.63 -15.65
CA LEU A 40 10.11 20.54 -14.97
C LEU A 40 10.25 20.42 -13.44
N ASP A 41 11.18 19.59 -12.97
CA ASP A 41 11.50 19.47 -11.54
C ASP A 41 12.05 20.81 -11.01
N GLY A 42 12.90 21.50 -11.79
CA GLY A 42 13.40 22.84 -11.49
C GLY A 42 12.30 23.90 -11.35
N LEU A 43 11.32 23.87 -12.24
CA LEU A 43 10.14 24.74 -12.17
C LEU A 43 9.28 24.40 -10.94
N GLY A 44 9.04 23.11 -10.68
CA GLY A 44 8.31 22.64 -9.50
C GLY A 44 8.92 23.13 -8.19
N ARG A 45 10.25 23.01 -8.04
CA ARG A 45 10.98 23.53 -6.87
C ARG A 45 10.77 25.04 -6.67
N GLU A 46 10.81 25.83 -7.75
CA GLU A 46 10.61 27.28 -7.64
C GLU A 46 9.19 27.63 -7.20
N ILE A 47 8.18 27.01 -7.82
CA ILE A 47 6.77 27.23 -7.46
C ILE A 47 6.56 26.93 -5.97
N MET A 48 7.03 25.79 -5.49
CA MET A 48 6.87 25.39 -4.09
C MET A 48 7.59 26.35 -3.15
N ARG A 49 8.81 26.81 -3.49
CA ARG A 49 9.53 27.82 -2.71
C ARG A 49 8.70 29.10 -2.59
N SER A 50 8.26 29.65 -3.72
CA SER A 50 7.56 30.94 -3.75
C SER A 50 6.25 30.89 -2.97
N VAL A 51 5.52 29.76 -3.02
CA VAL A 51 4.29 29.58 -2.24
C VAL A 51 4.56 29.63 -0.74
N ILE A 52 5.58 28.91 -0.26
CA ILE A 52 5.92 28.86 1.17
C ILE A 52 6.43 30.23 1.65
N GLU A 53 7.33 30.86 0.89
CA GLU A 53 7.89 32.17 1.25
C GLU A 53 6.83 33.29 1.21
N ALA A 54 5.87 33.23 0.28
CA ALA A 54 4.74 34.16 0.24
C ALA A 54 3.79 33.96 1.44
N ALA A 55 3.59 32.72 1.88
CA ALA A 55 2.81 32.43 3.09
C ALA A 55 3.52 32.96 4.36
N ASP A 56 4.84 32.77 4.46
CA ASP A 56 5.65 33.33 5.55
C ASP A 56 5.60 34.87 5.56
N GLU A 57 5.75 35.50 4.38
CA GLU A 57 5.64 36.95 4.26
C GLU A 57 4.25 37.46 4.68
N ARG A 58 3.17 36.78 4.27
CA ARG A 58 1.82 37.12 4.73
C ARG A 58 1.73 37.09 6.25
N LEU A 59 2.23 36.04 6.90
CA LEU A 59 2.22 35.92 8.36
C LEU A 59 3.04 37.05 9.00
N ARG A 60 4.22 37.36 8.45
CA ARG A 60 5.07 38.45 8.93
C ARG A 60 4.37 39.80 8.86
N LEU A 61 3.66 40.10 7.77
CA LEU A 61 2.98 41.39 7.57
C LEU A 61 1.65 41.49 8.34
N ASN A 62 0.91 40.39 8.51
CA ASN A 62 -0.43 40.40 9.11
C ASN A 62 -0.42 39.93 10.57
N ARG A 63 -0.14 40.85 11.50
CA ARG A 63 -0.06 40.55 12.95
C ARG A 63 -1.34 39.92 13.53
N SER A 64 -2.51 40.24 12.94
CA SER A 64 -3.80 39.66 13.34
C SER A 64 -3.93 38.16 13.08
N GLU A 65 -3.17 37.61 12.12
CA GLU A 65 -3.16 36.19 11.76
C GLU A 65 -2.16 35.37 12.58
N ARG A 66 -1.30 36.05 13.32
CA ARG A 66 -0.30 35.45 14.21
C ARG A 66 -0.36 36.06 15.62
N ARG A 67 -1.58 36.10 16.19
CA ARG A 67 -1.81 36.68 17.53
C ARG A 67 -0.89 36.00 18.56
N GLY A 68 -0.27 36.81 19.41
CA GLY A 68 0.69 36.34 20.40
C GLY A 68 2.07 36.01 19.84
N TRP A 69 2.27 35.88 18.52
CA TRP A 69 3.56 35.57 17.92
C TRP A 69 4.26 36.84 17.42
N VAL A 70 5.48 37.07 17.89
CA VAL A 70 6.38 38.16 17.46
C VAL A 70 7.51 37.61 16.59
N VAL A 71 8.03 38.44 15.69
CA VAL A 71 9.16 38.06 14.84
C VAL A 71 10.41 38.10 15.70
N GLU A 72 11.08 36.96 15.83
CA GLU A 72 12.36 36.84 16.54
C GLU A 72 13.51 37.02 15.55
N GLN A 73 13.53 36.21 14.49
CA GLN A 73 14.58 36.20 13.47
C GLN A 73 13.99 35.91 12.09
N ARG A 74 14.62 36.46 11.05
CA ARG A 74 14.17 36.35 9.65
C ARG A 74 15.19 35.57 8.83
N ASN A 75 14.75 35.08 7.67
CA ASN A 75 15.60 34.44 6.67
C ASN A 75 16.33 33.19 7.19
N HIS A 76 15.71 32.46 8.13
CA HIS A 76 16.19 31.13 8.48
C HIS A 76 15.99 30.23 7.28
N VAL A 77 17.01 29.47 6.93
CA VAL A 77 16.97 28.62 5.75
C VAL A 77 16.59 27.21 6.15
N LYS A 78 15.67 26.61 5.39
CA LYS A 78 15.36 25.18 5.47
C LYS A 78 15.58 24.53 4.12
N GLU A 79 16.09 23.31 4.19
CA GLU A 79 16.14 22.38 3.07
C GLU A 79 15.23 21.19 3.35
N LEU A 80 14.43 20.83 2.35
CA LEU A 80 13.48 19.72 2.39
C LEU A 80 13.59 18.94 1.08
N LEU A 81 13.81 17.64 1.15
CA LEU A 81 13.77 16.78 -0.02
C LEU A 81 12.31 16.54 -0.42
N THR A 82 11.96 16.87 -1.66
CA THR A 82 10.61 16.74 -2.23
C THR A 82 10.62 15.82 -3.46
N PRO A 83 9.45 15.45 -4.03
CA PRO A 83 9.41 14.71 -5.30
C PRO A 83 10.10 15.44 -6.47
N PHE A 84 10.16 16.78 -6.42
CA PHE A 84 10.88 17.60 -7.39
C PHE A 84 12.37 17.77 -7.06
N GLY A 85 12.88 17.13 -6.01
CA GLY A 85 14.24 17.28 -5.51
C GLY A 85 14.39 18.22 -4.30
N PRO A 86 15.63 18.61 -3.93
CA PRO A 86 15.92 19.46 -2.78
C PRO A 86 15.31 20.86 -2.92
N LEU A 87 14.38 21.17 -2.02
CA LEU A 87 13.74 22.45 -1.91
C LEU A 87 14.39 23.26 -0.79
N ARG A 88 15.02 24.38 -1.14
CA ARG A 88 15.59 25.34 -0.19
C ARG A 88 14.73 26.60 -0.15
N TYR A 89 14.29 27.02 1.03
CA TYR A 89 13.45 28.21 1.22
C TYR A 89 13.79 28.97 2.50
N ALA A 90 13.47 30.26 2.52
CA ALA A 90 13.58 31.13 3.68
C ALA A 90 12.28 31.13 4.51
N ARG A 91 12.41 31.20 5.82
CA ARG A 91 11.30 31.23 6.77
C ARG A 91 11.60 32.13 7.97
N THR A 92 10.56 32.61 8.62
CA THR A 92 10.65 33.46 9.80
C THR A 92 10.54 32.62 11.08
N TYR A 93 11.42 32.87 12.03
CA TYR A 93 11.37 32.30 13.37
C TYR A 93 10.56 33.21 14.28
N PHE A 94 9.49 32.69 14.85
CA PHE A 94 8.57 33.45 15.70
C PHE A 94 8.71 33.01 17.16
N LYS A 95 8.50 33.97 18.07
CA LYS A 95 8.41 33.74 19.52
C LYS A 95 7.01 34.10 20.01
N HIS A 96 6.39 33.23 20.80
CA HIS A 96 5.09 33.51 21.40
C HIS A 96 5.26 34.29 22.71
N SER A 97 4.64 35.46 22.81
CA SER A 97 4.85 36.40 23.92
C SER A 97 4.38 35.86 25.27
N ALA A 98 3.30 35.07 25.32
CA ALA A 98 2.76 34.56 26.59
C ALA A 98 3.45 33.28 27.07
N SER A 99 3.66 32.31 26.17
CA SER A 99 4.23 31.00 26.52
C SER A 99 5.75 30.93 26.38
N GLN A 100 6.39 31.96 25.81
CA GLN A 100 7.81 31.97 25.48
C GLN A 100 8.25 30.83 24.53
N SER A 101 7.30 30.16 23.87
CA SER A 101 7.59 29.10 22.89
C SER A 101 8.01 29.67 21.54
N TYR A 102 8.72 28.88 20.75
CA TYR A 102 9.17 29.28 19.41
C TYR A 102 8.62 28.39 18.32
N ALA A 103 8.39 28.94 17.13
CA ALA A 103 7.86 28.19 16.00
C ALA A 103 8.23 28.82 14.64
N TYR A 104 8.22 27.96 13.62
CA TYR A 104 8.17 28.36 12.22
C TYR A 104 6.73 28.21 11.75
N LEU A 105 5.98 29.31 11.73
CA LEU A 105 4.55 29.27 11.45
C LEU A 105 4.25 28.82 10.00
N ALA A 106 5.10 29.19 9.04
CA ALA A 106 4.98 28.74 7.65
C ALA A 106 5.17 27.22 7.51
N ASP A 107 6.17 26.64 8.19
CA ASP A 107 6.36 25.19 8.25
C ASP A 107 5.13 24.47 8.83
N GLN A 108 4.59 24.99 9.95
CA GLN A 108 3.41 24.41 10.59
C GLN A 108 2.19 24.43 9.66
N MET A 109 1.97 25.51 8.89
CA MET A 109 0.92 25.54 7.88
C MET A 109 1.06 24.40 6.86
N MET A 110 2.30 24.09 6.47
CA MET A 110 2.62 23.00 5.55
C MET A 110 2.79 21.64 6.25
N GLY A 111 2.47 21.50 7.55
CA GLY A 111 2.63 20.25 8.30
C GLY A 111 4.08 19.77 8.41
N ILE A 112 5.05 20.67 8.24
CA ILE A 112 6.46 20.36 8.32
C ILE A 112 6.89 20.43 9.79
N THR A 113 7.38 19.31 10.30
CA THR A 113 7.80 19.18 11.71
C THR A 113 9.26 19.63 11.93
N PRO A 114 9.65 19.97 13.18
CA PRO A 114 11.03 20.27 13.51
C PRO A 114 11.99 19.15 13.08
N HIS A 115 13.15 19.52 12.54
CA HIS A 115 14.17 18.60 12.00
C HIS A 115 13.74 17.69 10.83
N GLN A 116 12.50 17.79 10.34
CA GLN A 116 12.07 17.07 9.14
C GLN A 116 12.87 17.51 7.92
N ARG A 117 13.50 16.53 7.26
CA ARG A 117 14.32 16.72 6.06
C ARG A 117 13.70 16.18 4.78
N ILE A 118 12.64 15.40 4.89
CA ILE A 118 11.97 14.74 3.76
C ILE A 118 10.49 15.10 3.84
N ASP A 119 9.95 15.53 2.71
CA ASP A 119 8.53 15.80 2.53
C ASP A 119 7.68 14.56 2.87
N ALA A 120 6.51 14.79 3.47
CA ALA A 120 5.62 13.71 3.89
C ALA A 120 5.05 12.94 2.68
N GLY A 121 4.76 13.64 1.58
CA GLY A 121 4.28 13.02 0.34
C GLY A 121 5.33 12.12 -0.31
N LEU A 122 6.57 12.59 -0.37
CA LEU A 122 7.69 11.75 -0.82
C LEU A 122 7.88 10.55 0.11
N MET A 123 7.96 10.75 1.43
CA MET A 123 8.15 9.64 2.37
C MET A 123 7.04 8.60 2.27
N GLY A 124 5.78 9.03 2.15
CA GLY A 124 4.64 8.14 1.93
C GLY A 124 4.80 7.27 0.69
N GLU A 125 5.28 7.85 -0.42
CA GLU A 125 5.57 7.08 -1.64
C GLU A 125 6.71 6.07 -1.44
N LEU A 126 7.77 6.43 -0.71
CA LEU A 126 8.87 5.50 -0.42
C LEU A 126 8.42 4.33 0.46
N VAL A 127 7.55 4.60 1.43
CA VAL A 127 7.01 3.55 2.30
C VAL A 127 6.03 2.65 1.54
N GLU A 128 5.19 3.20 0.68
CA GLU A 128 4.29 2.42 -0.19
C GLU A 128 5.10 1.52 -1.12
N ARG A 129 6.16 2.03 -1.78
CA ARG A 129 7.10 1.21 -2.54
C ARG A 129 7.70 0.08 -1.69
N ALA A 130 8.01 0.34 -0.42
CA ALA A 130 8.63 -0.65 0.48
C ALA A 130 7.72 -1.83 0.82
N THR A 131 6.42 -1.76 0.50
CA THR A 131 5.52 -2.91 0.56
C THR A 131 5.85 -3.96 -0.50
N GLU A 132 6.36 -3.58 -1.68
CA GLU A 132 6.67 -4.52 -2.77
C GLU A 132 8.17 -4.80 -2.94
N GLN A 133 9.04 -3.93 -2.43
CA GLN A 133 10.49 -4.09 -2.58
C GLN A 133 11.28 -3.76 -1.30
N SER A 134 12.59 -4.02 -1.32
CA SER A 134 13.43 -3.78 -0.15
C SER A 134 13.45 -2.29 0.24
N PHE A 135 13.67 -2.00 1.53
CA PHE A 135 13.75 -0.62 2.01
C PHE A 135 14.83 0.20 1.29
N ARG A 136 15.96 -0.45 0.94
CA ARG A 136 17.04 0.19 0.18
C ARG A 136 16.57 0.58 -1.23
N ARG A 137 16.00 -0.36 -2.00
CA ARG A 137 15.50 -0.08 -3.35
C ARG A 137 14.40 0.97 -3.34
N SER A 138 13.56 0.96 -2.30
CA SER A 138 12.51 1.95 -2.12
C SER A 138 13.06 3.36 -1.96
N GLY A 139 14.14 3.52 -1.20
CA GLY A 139 14.82 4.81 -1.04
C GLY A 139 15.67 5.25 -2.25
N GLU A 140 15.97 4.35 -3.18
CA GLU A 140 16.65 4.61 -4.46
C GLU A 140 15.65 5.06 -5.55
N TRP A 141 14.72 5.95 -5.19
CA TRP A 141 13.60 6.37 -6.04
C TRP A 141 13.98 7.31 -7.19
N SER A 142 15.13 7.98 -7.08
CA SER A 142 15.69 8.90 -8.07
C SER A 142 17.04 8.39 -8.58
N GLU A 143 17.34 8.68 -9.85
CA GLU A 143 18.64 8.41 -10.47
C GLU A 143 19.75 9.22 -9.80
N GLU A 144 19.43 10.46 -9.40
CA GLU A 144 20.33 11.34 -8.67
C GLU A 144 20.64 10.76 -7.28
N LYS A 145 21.89 10.33 -7.09
CA LYS A 145 22.33 9.62 -5.88
C LYS A 145 22.20 10.47 -4.63
N SER A 146 22.39 11.78 -4.73
CA SER A 146 22.27 12.72 -3.61
C SER A 146 20.83 12.84 -3.08
N TRP A 147 19.82 12.43 -3.85
CA TRP A 147 18.41 12.48 -3.45
C TRP A 147 17.92 11.16 -2.82
N ARG A 148 18.79 10.15 -2.75
CA ARG A 148 18.43 8.84 -2.22
C ARG A 148 18.19 8.91 -0.72
N VAL A 149 17.15 8.23 -0.29
CA VAL A 149 16.82 8.07 1.13
C VAL A 149 17.36 6.74 1.61
N SER A 150 17.99 6.72 2.79
CA SER A 150 18.53 5.47 3.31
C SER A 150 17.41 4.47 3.61
N GLY A 151 17.66 3.18 3.37
CA GLY A 151 16.68 2.13 3.68
C GLY A 151 16.31 2.10 5.17
N GLN A 152 17.21 2.49 6.06
CA GLN A 152 16.90 2.66 7.49
C GLN A 152 15.85 3.74 7.74
N THR A 153 15.89 4.84 6.99
CA THR A 153 14.90 5.92 7.11
C THR A 153 13.53 5.44 6.64
N VAL A 154 13.47 4.75 5.48
CA VAL A 154 12.23 4.16 4.96
C VAL A 154 11.66 3.12 5.94
N MET A 155 12.51 2.25 6.49
CA MET A 155 12.11 1.25 7.49
C MET A 155 11.52 1.91 8.75
N LYS A 156 12.17 2.95 9.29
CA LYS A 156 11.67 3.69 10.46
C LYS A 156 10.33 4.39 10.17
N ALA A 157 10.17 4.95 8.98
CA ALA A 157 8.90 5.56 8.56
C ALA A 157 7.79 4.52 8.42
N SER A 158 8.09 3.36 7.83
CA SER A 158 7.14 2.25 7.68
C SER A 158 6.55 1.79 9.02
N ARG A 159 7.40 1.67 10.04
CA ARG A 159 7.04 1.25 11.41
C ARG A 159 6.13 2.23 12.16
N ARG A 160 6.06 3.48 11.73
CA ARG A 160 5.31 4.53 12.43
C ARG A 160 3.91 4.74 11.86
N ILE A 161 3.55 4.04 10.78
CA ILE A 161 2.22 4.16 10.19
C ILE A 161 1.20 3.56 11.14
N GLU A 162 0.25 4.38 11.56
CA GLU A 162 -0.89 3.94 12.36
C GLU A 162 -1.90 3.20 11.48
N MET A 163 -2.16 1.94 11.80
CA MET A 163 -3.06 1.07 11.02
C MET A 163 -4.55 1.24 11.39
N THR A 164 -4.87 2.18 12.28
CA THR A 164 -6.17 2.34 12.93
C THR A 164 -7.29 2.82 11.98
N ASP A 165 -6.93 3.52 10.90
CA ASP A 165 -7.86 4.25 10.02
C ASP A 165 -8.01 3.67 8.61
N CYS A 166 -7.35 2.54 8.32
CA CYS A 166 -7.25 2.01 6.95
C CYS A 166 -8.17 0.81 6.70
N ARG A 167 -9.10 0.54 7.61
CA ARG A 167 -10.03 -0.58 7.50
C ARG A 167 -11.17 -0.16 6.57
N PRO A 168 -11.41 -0.85 5.45
CA PRO A 168 -12.58 -0.60 4.63
C PRO A 168 -13.79 -1.05 5.43
N VAL A 169 -14.45 -0.13 6.13
CA VAL A 169 -15.83 -0.34 6.54
C VAL A 169 -16.65 -0.22 5.26
N PRO A 170 -17.48 -1.22 4.89
CA PRO A 170 -18.29 -1.13 3.70
C PRO A 170 -19.08 0.19 3.69
N ALA A 171 -19.01 0.95 2.61
CA ALA A 171 -19.75 2.21 2.47
C ALA A 171 -21.29 2.00 2.38
N SER A 172 -21.73 0.74 2.30
CA SER A 172 -23.12 0.33 2.15
C SER A 172 -23.87 0.38 3.48
N ARG A 173 -25.06 1.00 3.47
CA ARG A 173 -26.01 0.98 4.59
C ARG A 173 -26.82 -0.32 4.68
N ALA A 174 -26.81 -1.15 3.63
CA ALA A 174 -27.54 -2.41 3.58
C ALA A 174 -26.58 -3.60 3.70
N LEU A 175 -26.88 -4.50 4.64
CA LEU A 175 -26.15 -5.75 4.84
C LEU A 175 -26.34 -6.68 3.64
N ARG A 176 -25.26 -7.37 3.23
CA ARG A 176 -25.27 -8.36 2.17
C ARG A 176 -25.96 -9.63 2.64
N ARG A 177 -26.73 -10.28 1.78
CA ARG A 177 -27.47 -11.51 2.09
C ARG A 177 -26.92 -12.67 1.28
N LEU A 178 -26.17 -13.55 1.95
CA LEU A 178 -25.59 -14.74 1.35
C LEU A 178 -25.89 -15.96 2.24
N PRO A 179 -26.18 -17.13 1.66
CA PRO A 179 -26.37 -18.35 2.44
C PRO A 179 -25.04 -18.84 3.03
N TYR A 180 -23.91 -18.60 2.35
CA TYR A 180 -22.59 -19.02 2.79
C TYR A 180 -21.58 -17.89 2.68
N VAL A 181 -20.74 -17.77 3.71
CA VAL A 181 -19.54 -16.92 3.71
C VAL A 181 -18.34 -17.83 3.89
N PHE A 182 -17.29 -17.62 3.11
CA PHE A 182 -16.11 -18.47 3.12
C PHE A 182 -14.95 -17.71 3.74
N ILE A 183 -14.22 -18.38 4.63
CA ILE A 183 -13.02 -17.86 5.29
C ILE A 183 -11.88 -18.82 5.00
N GLN A 184 -10.74 -18.31 4.55
CA GLN A 184 -9.51 -19.07 4.37
C GLN A 184 -8.46 -18.53 5.32
N ALA A 185 -7.79 -19.40 6.07
CA ALA A 185 -6.83 -19.03 7.09
C ALA A 185 -5.55 -19.86 6.97
N ASP A 186 -4.41 -19.19 7.06
CA ASP A 186 -3.07 -19.78 7.00
C ASP A 186 -2.02 -18.77 7.53
N GLU A 187 -0.75 -19.16 7.58
CA GLU A 187 0.38 -18.33 7.99
C GLU A 187 1.58 -18.41 7.04
N ASP A 188 2.43 -17.38 7.04
CA ASP A 188 3.76 -17.46 6.42
C ASP A 188 4.80 -17.87 7.48
N HIS A 189 5.92 -18.43 7.05
CA HIS A 189 7.08 -18.71 7.90
C HIS A 189 8.21 -17.74 7.58
N VAL A 190 8.18 -16.57 8.22
CA VAL A 190 9.06 -15.45 7.94
C VAL A 190 10.38 -15.55 8.73
N PRO A 191 11.56 -15.40 8.09
CA PRO A 191 12.84 -15.42 8.80
C PRO A 191 12.95 -14.35 9.89
N ASN A 192 13.38 -14.77 11.07
CA ASN A 192 13.60 -13.91 12.24
C ASN A 192 15.09 -13.55 12.36
N GLN A 193 15.40 -12.33 12.78
CA GLN A 193 16.77 -11.89 13.09
C GLN A 193 17.39 -12.65 14.26
N LYS A 194 16.58 -13.02 15.25
CA LYS A 194 17.03 -13.69 16.48
C LYS A 194 15.97 -14.70 16.93
N GLY A 195 16.19 -15.97 16.61
CA GLY A 195 15.36 -17.08 17.09
C GLY A 195 14.52 -17.75 15.99
N PRO A 196 13.43 -18.44 16.36
CA PRO A 196 12.60 -19.17 15.41
C PRO A 196 11.89 -18.23 14.44
N ARG A 197 11.46 -18.77 13.29
CA ARG A 197 10.71 -18.02 12.29
C ARG A 197 9.46 -17.37 12.89
N TRP A 198 9.15 -16.16 12.45
CA TRP A 198 7.88 -15.51 12.74
C TRP A 198 6.77 -16.17 11.92
N GLN A 199 5.56 -16.20 12.48
CA GLN A 199 4.37 -16.75 11.84
C GLN A 199 3.28 -15.68 11.77
N PRO A 200 3.40 -14.66 10.89
CA PRO A 200 2.30 -13.74 10.65
C PRO A 200 1.12 -14.51 10.03
N ARG A 201 -0.07 -14.23 10.56
CA ARG A 201 -1.31 -14.91 10.18
C ARG A 201 -2.03 -14.13 9.10
N LEU A 202 -2.75 -14.84 8.25
CA LEU A 202 -3.60 -14.28 7.22
C LEU A 202 -4.96 -14.96 7.28
N VAL A 203 -6.01 -14.14 7.26
CA VAL A 203 -7.40 -14.58 7.13
C VAL A 203 -8.01 -13.84 5.95
N THR A 204 -8.57 -14.57 5.00
CA THR A 204 -9.27 -14.03 3.83
C THR A 204 -10.75 -14.42 3.91
N VAL A 205 -11.63 -13.44 4.05
CA VAL A 205 -13.09 -13.60 3.94
C VAL A 205 -13.50 -13.35 2.49
N HIS A 206 -14.34 -14.19 1.89
CA HIS A 206 -14.80 -14.04 0.51
C HIS A 206 -16.19 -14.64 0.28
N GLU A 207 -16.82 -14.26 -0.84
CA GLU A 207 -18.20 -14.64 -1.20
C GLU A 207 -18.26 -15.81 -2.19
N GLY A 208 -17.20 -16.63 -2.21
CA GLY A 208 -17.03 -17.74 -3.15
C GLY A 208 -16.00 -17.44 -4.23
N THR A 209 -16.13 -18.08 -5.38
CA THR A 209 -15.17 -17.97 -6.48
C THR A 209 -15.86 -17.79 -7.82
N ASP A 210 -15.25 -16.99 -8.69
CA ASP A 210 -15.70 -16.76 -10.07
C ASP A 210 -14.61 -17.12 -11.08
N GLY A 211 -15.01 -17.42 -12.32
CA GLY A 211 -14.13 -17.75 -13.44
C GLY A 211 -13.83 -19.25 -13.63
N PRO A 212 -13.18 -19.62 -14.75
CA PRO A 212 -12.86 -21.01 -15.06
C PRO A 212 -11.77 -21.55 -14.12
N PRO A 213 -11.61 -22.89 -14.02
CA PRO A 213 -10.64 -23.51 -13.12
C PRO A 213 -9.21 -22.96 -13.23
N GLU A 214 -8.73 -22.58 -14.43
CA GLU A 214 -7.36 -22.08 -14.62
C GLU A 214 -7.19 -20.60 -14.23
N ARG A 215 -8.28 -19.85 -14.05
CA ARG A 215 -8.26 -18.41 -13.73
C ARG A 215 -9.26 -18.03 -12.65
N ARG A 216 -9.54 -18.96 -11.74
CA ARG A 216 -10.47 -18.78 -10.63
C ARG A 216 -10.01 -17.64 -9.73
N ARG A 217 -10.95 -16.77 -9.35
CA ARG A 217 -10.71 -15.62 -8.45
C ARG A 217 -11.69 -15.65 -7.30
N LEU A 218 -11.24 -15.20 -6.13
CA LEU A 218 -12.13 -14.97 -4.99
C LEU A 218 -13.05 -13.78 -5.30
N VAL A 219 -14.33 -13.91 -4.98
CA VAL A 219 -15.31 -12.84 -5.08
C VAL A 219 -15.24 -11.99 -3.82
N ASP A 220 -15.06 -10.67 -3.99
CA ASP A 220 -14.96 -9.67 -2.92
C ASP A 220 -14.09 -10.09 -1.71
N PRO A 221 -12.81 -10.47 -1.93
CA PRO A 221 -11.96 -10.93 -0.85
C PRO A 221 -11.54 -9.78 0.06
N MET A 222 -11.82 -9.91 1.36
CA MET A 222 -11.32 -9.04 2.42
C MET A 222 -10.29 -9.77 3.28
N ARG A 223 -9.11 -9.17 3.44
CA ARG A 223 -7.99 -9.79 4.15
C ARG A 223 -7.72 -9.14 5.50
N PHE A 224 -7.33 -9.96 6.47
CA PHE A 224 -6.94 -9.57 7.82
C PHE A 224 -5.64 -10.28 8.17
N GLY A 225 -4.73 -9.58 8.86
CA GLY A 225 -3.46 -10.21 9.16
C GLY A 225 -2.46 -9.33 9.88
N GLY A 226 -1.42 -9.97 10.38
CA GLY A 226 -0.49 -9.41 11.34
C GLY A 226 0.26 -10.51 12.08
N LEU A 227 1.19 -10.10 12.94
CA LEU A 227 1.84 -11.01 13.87
C LEU A 227 1.08 -11.00 15.20
N TYR A 228 0.45 -12.13 15.52
CA TYR A 228 -0.28 -12.33 16.76
C TYR A 228 0.45 -13.38 17.61
N LEU A 229 1.11 -12.95 18.67
CA LEU A 229 1.82 -13.86 19.57
C LEU A 229 0.84 -14.51 20.56
N ARG A 230 1.34 -15.46 21.35
CA ARG A 230 0.55 -16.29 22.29
C ARG A 230 -0.51 -15.48 23.04
N GLY A 231 -1.78 -15.87 22.89
CA GLY A 231 -2.93 -15.20 23.53
C GLY A 231 -3.46 -13.95 22.81
N GLU A 232 -2.76 -13.42 21.81
CA GLU A 232 -3.18 -12.22 21.04
C GLU A 232 -4.08 -12.58 19.85
N ALA A 233 -4.35 -13.86 19.62
CA ALA A 233 -5.13 -14.37 18.49
C ALA A 233 -6.54 -13.77 18.42
N GLU A 234 -7.14 -13.54 19.57
CA GLU A 234 -8.50 -13.00 19.70
C GLU A 234 -8.64 -11.62 19.07
N GLN A 235 -7.57 -10.82 19.02
CA GLN A 235 -7.58 -9.52 18.33
C GLN A 235 -7.86 -9.69 16.83
N LEU A 236 -7.27 -10.71 16.20
CA LEU A 236 -7.55 -11.03 14.79
C LEU A 236 -9.00 -11.51 14.62
N TYR A 237 -9.51 -12.29 15.57
CA TYR A 237 -10.88 -12.80 15.50
C TYR A 237 -11.90 -11.67 15.63
N GLU A 238 -11.67 -10.74 16.54
CA GLU A 238 -12.49 -9.54 16.73
C GLU A 238 -12.47 -8.65 15.47
N GLU A 239 -11.32 -8.50 14.81
CA GLU A 239 -11.22 -7.78 13.53
C GLU A 239 -12.07 -8.43 12.44
N VAL A 240 -12.00 -9.75 12.31
CA VAL A 240 -12.80 -10.52 11.35
C VAL A 240 -14.29 -10.43 11.68
N TRP A 241 -14.66 -10.60 12.96
CA TRP A 241 -16.05 -10.50 13.42
C TRP A 241 -16.66 -9.13 13.15
N LYS A 242 -15.94 -8.04 13.49
CA LYS A 242 -16.39 -6.67 13.21
C LYS A 242 -16.66 -6.45 11.72
N TYR A 243 -15.85 -7.03 10.84
CA TYR A 243 -16.11 -6.96 9.41
C TYR A 243 -17.35 -7.77 9.01
N LEU A 244 -17.49 -9.00 9.51
CA LEU A 244 -18.62 -9.86 9.19
C LEU A 244 -19.95 -9.21 9.61
N ASP A 245 -20.03 -8.73 10.85
CA ASP A 245 -21.20 -8.05 11.44
C ASP A 245 -21.57 -6.75 10.69
N ALA A 246 -20.57 -5.99 10.25
CA ALA A 246 -20.79 -4.77 9.48
C ALA A 246 -21.15 -5.02 8.00
N THR A 247 -20.89 -6.22 7.47
CA THR A 247 -20.99 -6.50 6.02
C THR A 247 -22.18 -7.39 5.67
N TYR A 248 -22.49 -8.39 6.50
CA TYR A 248 -23.45 -9.44 6.18
C TYR A 248 -24.63 -9.46 7.14
N ASP A 249 -25.79 -9.87 6.62
CA ASP A 249 -26.99 -10.17 7.40
C ASP A 249 -26.81 -11.56 8.01
N LEU A 250 -26.11 -11.64 9.14
CA LEU A 250 -25.66 -12.89 9.74
C LEU A 250 -26.82 -13.81 10.17
N GLU A 251 -28.02 -13.27 10.41
CA GLU A 251 -29.23 -14.07 10.66
C GLU A 251 -29.68 -14.90 9.45
N ARG A 252 -29.24 -14.52 8.24
CA ARG A 252 -29.55 -15.19 6.97
C ARG A 252 -28.41 -16.09 6.47
N VAL A 253 -27.25 -16.06 7.13
CA VAL A 253 -26.13 -16.93 6.80
C VAL A 253 -26.40 -18.31 7.39
N GLU A 254 -26.43 -19.33 6.56
CA GLU A 254 -26.62 -20.72 6.98
C GLU A 254 -25.35 -21.27 7.64
N ALA A 255 -24.19 -20.98 7.06
CA ALA A 255 -22.89 -21.36 7.62
C ALA A 255 -21.76 -20.43 7.20
N ILE A 256 -20.80 -20.22 8.10
CA ILE A 256 -19.51 -19.59 7.81
C ILE A 256 -18.46 -20.70 7.69
N LEU A 257 -17.94 -20.96 6.49
CA LEU A 257 -17.02 -22.07 6.27
C LEU A 257 -15.56 -21.61 6.45
N VAL A 258 -14.94 -22.02 7.55
CA VAL A 258 -13.55 -21.68 7.90
C VAL A 258 -12.61 -22.78 7.44
N SER A 259 -11.83 -22.48 6.40
CA SER A 259 -10.89 -23.39 5.76
C SER A 259 -9.46 -23.13 6.20
N GLY A 260 -8.73 -24.19 6.55
CA GLY A 260 -7.31 -24.09 6.92
C GLY A 260 -6.69 -25.44 7.28
N ASP A 261 -5.44 -25.43 7.73
CA ASP A 261 -4.69 -26.64 8.09
C ASP A 261 -5.12 -27.25 9.44
N GLY A 262 -5.93 -26.53 10.21
CA GLY A 262 -6.38 -26.92 11.54
C GLY A 262 -5.38 -26.59 12.65
N ALA A 263 -4.52 -25.59 12.47
CA ALA A 263 -3.75 -24.99 13.55
C ALA A 263 -4.68 -24.50 14.67
N SER A 264 -4.18 -24.49 15.92
CA SER A 264 -4.99 -24.16 17.09
C SER A 264 -5.63 -22.77 17.02
N TRP A 265 -4.98 -21.81 16.38
CA TRP A 265 -5.52 -20.47 16.18
C TRP A 265 -6.62 -20.43 15.10
N ILE A 266 -6.56 -21.29 14.09
CA ILE A 266 -7.63 -21.40 13.08
C ILE A 266 -8.86 -22.08 13.71
N ARG A 267 -8.65 -23.10 14.54
CA ARG A 267 -9.72 -23.70 15.34
C ARG A 267 -10.34 -22.69 16.29
N GLY A 268 -9.52 -21.88 16.96
CA GLY A 268 -9.99 -20.78 17.81
C GLY A 268 -10.81 -19.74 17.05
N LEU A 269 -10.45 -19.39 15.80
CA LEU A 269 -11.26 -18.53 14.95
C LEU A 269 -12.64 -19.16 14.66
N CYS A 270 -12.68 -20.46 14.35
CA CYS A 270 -13.93 -21.18 14.12
C CYS A 270 -14.80 -21.26 15.39
N GLU A 271 -14.20 -21.40 16.57
CA GLU A 271 -14.92 -21.41 17.85
C GLU A 271 -15.45 -20.02 18.24
N TYR A 272 -14.72 -18.97 17.87
CA TYR A 272 -15.09 -17.58 18.16
C TYR A 272 -16.28 -17.10 17.31
N LEU A 273 -16.37 -17.54 16.05
CA LEU A 273 -17.38 -17.09 15.10
C LEU A 273 -18.68 -17.90 15.23
N PRO A 274 -19.83 -17.26 15.55
CA PRO A 274 -21.13 -17.95 15.58
C PRO A 274 -21.48 -18.56 14.22
N GLY A 275 -21.93 -19.81 14.22
CA GLY A 275 -22.32 -20.51 12.99
C GLY A 275 -21.16 -20.90 12.07
N ALA A 276 -19.91 -20.82 12.55
CA ALA A 276 -18.76 -21.25 11.78
C ALA A 276 -18.56 -22.77 11.82
N GLU A 277 -18.26 -23.35 10.66
CA GLU A 277 -17.90 -24.75 10.51
C GLU A 277 -16.51 -24.88 9.89
N PHE A 278 -15.67 -25.70 10.52
CA PHE A 278 -14.32 -25.95 10.05
C PHE A 278 -14.34 -26.87 8.83
N VAL A 279 -13.59 -26.51 7.79
CA VAL A 279 -13.36 -27.32 6.60
C VAL A 279 -11.87 -27.56 6.44
N LEU A 280 -11.44 -28.82 6.35
CA LEU A 280 -10.01 -29.11 6.26
C LEU A 280 -9.46 -28.68 4.89
N ASP A 281 -8.34 -27.97 4.86
CA ASP A 281 -7.69 -27.65 3.60
C ASP A 281 -7.18 -28.92 2.88
N ARG A 282 -7.56 -29.06 1.61
CA ARG A 282 -7.16 -30.17 0.74
C ARG A 282 -5.68 -30.15 0.38
N PHE A 283 -5.04 -28.98 0.32
CA PHE A 283 -3.60 -28.92 0.03
C PHE A 283 -2.78 -29.50 1.19
N HIS A 284 -3.06 -29.06 2.41
CA HIS A 284 -2.47 -29.64 3.62
C HIS A 284 -2.81 -31.11 3.80
N ALA A 285 -4.07 -31.52 3.63
CA ALA A 285 -4.46 -32.93 3.66
C ALA A 285 -3.65 -33.76 2.66
N ARG A 286 -3.42 -33.25 1.44
CA ARG A 286 -2.60 -33.93 0.43
C ARG A 286 -1.15 -34.11 0.88
N LYS A 287 -0.54 -33.13 1.58
CA LYS A 287 0.81 -33.28 2.16
C LYS A 287 0.87 -34.46 3.13
N TYR A 288 -0.13 -34.62 4.00
CA TYR A 288 -0.21 -35.73 4.95
C TYR A 288 -0.49 -37.08 4.28
N VAL A 289 -1.35 -37.12 3.26
CA VAL A 289 -1.59 -38.35 2.46
C VAL A 289 -0.28 -38.80 1.82
N LEU A 290 0.45 -37.91 1.16
CA LEU A 290 1.76 -38.23 0.57
C LEU A 290 2.79 -38.66 1.62
N ALA A 291 2.80 -38.03 2.79
CA ALA A 291 3.70 -38.41 3.88
C ALA A 291 3.43 -39.82 4.41
N ALA A 292 2.15 -40.23 4.46
CA ALA A 292 1.73 -41.56 4.89
C ALA A 292 1.96 -42.64 3.82
N THR A 293 1.66 -42.36 2.55
CA THR A 293 1.67 -43.39 1.50
C THR A 293 2.99 -43.46 0.74
N GLY A 294 3.83 -42.43 0.82
CA GLY A 294 5.09 -42.37 0.07
C GLY A 294 4.86 -42.49 -1.44
N SER A 295 5.59 -43.40 -2.09
CA SER A 295 5.47 -43.67 -3.52
C SER A 295 4.36 -44.69 -3.88
N ASP A 296 3.62 -45.20 -2.90
CA ASP A 296 2.55 -46.17 -3.14
C ASP A 296 1.29 -45.46 -3.67
N GLY A 297 1.10 -45.53 -4.99
CA GLY A 297 -0.01 -44.87 -5.68
C GLY A 297 -1.37 -45.52 -5.40
N ASP A 298 -1.41 -46.78 -4.99
CA ASP A 298 -2.67 -47.47 -4.68
C ASP A 298 -3.17 -47.05 -3.29
N LEU A 299 -2.28 -47.07 -2.29
CA LEU A 299 -2.60 -46.54 -0.97
C LEU A 299 -2.97 -45.06 -1.02
N TYR A 300 -2.30 -44.27 -1.87
CA TYR A 300 -2.66 -42.86 -2.07
C TYR A 300 -4.10 -42.72 -2.55
N ARG A 301 -4.50 -43.46 -3.60
CA ARG A 301 -5.85 -43.40 -4.17
C ARG A 301 -6.90 -43.89 -3.17
N GLU A 302 -6.66 -45.03 -2.51
CA GLU A 302 -7.56 -45.58 -1.49
C GLU A 302 -7.76 -44.59 -0.34
N LEU A 303 -6.67 -44.01 0.19
CA LEU A 303 -6.75 -43.06 1.29
C LEU A 303 -7.45 -41.76 0.88
N TRP A 304 -7.12 -41.22 -0.29
CA TRP A 304 -7.75 -39.98 -0.79
C TRP A 304 -9.24 -40.16 -1.02
N GLN A 305 -9.66 -41.31 -1.57
CA GLN A 305 -11.07 -41.65 -1.73
C GLN A 305 -11.79 -41.77 -0.37
N ALA A 306 -11.18 -42.45 0.60
CA ALA A 306 -11.75 -42.58 1.95
C ALA A 306 -11.98 -41.21 2.62
N LEU A 307 -11.04 -40.26 2.45
CA LEU A 307 -11.21 -38.89 2.93
C LEU A 307 -12.33 -38.15 2.19
N HIS A 308 -12.43 -38.33 0.87
CA HIS A 308 -13.46 -37.68 0.06
C HIS A 308 -14.88 -38.15 0.39
N GLU A 309 -15.06 -39.45 0.62
CA GLU A 309 -16.35 -40.04 1.01
C GLU A 309 -16.63 -39.92 2.52
N ALA A 310 -15.76 -39.28 3.29
CA ALA A 310 -15.83 -39.20 4.75
C ALA A 310 -15.97 -40.58 5.42
N ASP A 311 -15.28 -41.60 4.89
CA ASP A 311 -15.23 -42.95 5.47
C ASP A 311 -14.04 -43.07 6.44
N ARG A 312 -14.34 -42.86 7.73
CA ARG A 312 -13.34 -42.95 8.82
C ARG A 312 -12.80 -44.37 8.98
N GLY A 313 -13.63 -45.39 8.72
CA GLY A 313 -13.26 -46.79 8.85
C GLY A 313 -12.27 -47.20 7.78
N GLN A 314 -12.57 -46.86 6.52
CA GLN A 314 -11.67 -47.08 5.39
C GLN A 314 -10.36 -46.30 5.56
N MET A 315 -10.42 -45.03 5.98
CA MET A 315 -9.22 -44.23 6.26
C MET A 315 -8.29 -44.93 7.27
N ARG A 316 -8.82 -45.42 8.39
CA ARG A 316 -8.06 -46.19 9.39
C ARG A 316 -7.48 -47.48 8.83
N SER A 317 -8.26 -48.20 8.01
CA SER A 317 -7.82 -49.44 7.37
C SER A 317 -6.63 -49.20 6.43
N VAL A 318 -6.71 -48.17 5.57
CA VAL A 318 -5.63 -47.82 4.64
C VAL A 318 -4.39 -47.35 5.38
N MET A 319 -4.55 -46.56 6.46
CA MET A 319 -3.43 -46.15 7.31
C MET A 319 -2.75 -47.34 8.01
N ALA A 320 -3.50 -48.36 8.43
CA ALA A 320 -2.93 -49.58 8.99
C ALA A 320 -2.09 -50.34 7.94
N LYS A 321 -2.60 -50.51 6.71
CA LYS A 321 -1.84 -51.09 5.60
C LYS A 321 -0.57 -50.28 5.31
N ALA A 322 -0.65 -48.95 5.27
CA ALA A 322 0.50 -48.08 5.05
C ALA A 322 1.57 -48.25 6.13
N LYS A 323 1.16 -48.41 7.40
CA LYS A 323 2.07 -48.67 8.53
C LYS A 323 2.75 -50.03 8.45
N GLU A 324 2.05 -51.06 7.99
CA GLU A 324 2.61 -52.40 7.78
C GLU A 324 3.66 -52.42 6.67
N ARG A 325 3.40 -51.68 5.57
CA ARG A 325 4.32 -51.55 4.43
C ARG A 325 5.52 -50.64 4.70
N ALA A 326 5.48 -49.82 5.76
CA ALA A 326 6.58 -48.93 6.10
C ALA A 326 7.81 -49.71 6.62
N GLU A 327 8.93 -49.58 5.92
CA GLU A 327 10.17 -50.32 6.19
C GLU A 327 10.98 -49.69 7.35
N THR A 328 10.88 -48.37 7.50
CA THR A 328 11.67 -47.61 8.47
C THR A 328 10.83 -47.06 9.61
N ALA A 329 11.45 -46.86 10.79
CA ALA A 329 10.80 -46.20 11.92
C ALA A 329 10.30 -44.78 11.55
N ALA A 330 11.05 -44.04 10.74
CA ALA A 330 10.66 -42.72 10.27
C ALA A 330 9.40 -42.74 9.38
N GLN A 331 9.28 -43.72 8.47
CA GLN A 331 8.06 -43.90 7.67
C GLN A 331 6.87 -44.26 8.57
N LYS A 332 7.05 -45.17 9.53
CA LYS A 332 6.00 -45.54 10.49
C LYS A 332 5.52 -44.32 11.30
N GLU A 333 6.44 -43.46 11.75
CA GLU A 333 6.06 -42.25 12.47
C GLU A 333 5.30 -41.27 11.58
N ARG A 334 5.70 -41.07 10.31
CA ARG A 334 4.94 -40.23 9.36
C ARG A 334 3.51 -40.72 9.14
N VAL A 335 3.31 -42.04 9.03
CA VAL A 335 1.97 -42.64 8.94
C VAL A 335 1.16 -42.36 10.20
N MET A 336 1.76 -42.57 11.38
CA MET A 336 1.09 -42.33 12.66
C MET A 336 0.75 -40.85 12.87
N GLU A 337 1.64 -39.93 12.50
CA GLU A 337 1.41 -38.50 12.53
C GLU A 337 0.25 -38.10 11.62
N SER A 338 0.22 -38.62 10.39
CA SER A 338 -0.86 -38.37 9.43
C SER A 338 -2.21 -38.94 9.92
N LEU A 339 -2.21 -40.12 10.54
CA LEU A 339 -3.40 -40.67 11.18
C LEU A 339 -3.90 -39.75 12.30
N ARG A 340 -3.02 -39.33 13.22
CA ARG A 340 -3.39 -38.38 14.30
C ARG A 340 -3.91 -37.06 13.74
N TYR A 341 -3.32 -36.56 12.65
CA TYR A 341 -3.77 -35.35 11.96
C TYR A 341 -5.21 -35.47 11.48
N PHE A 342 -5.55 -36.50 10.71
CA PHE A 342 -6.92 -36.68 10.22
C PHE A 342 -7.92 -36.99 11.33
N GLU A 343 -7.53 -37.82 12.31
CA GLU A 343 -8.41 -38.17 13.44
C GLU A 343 -8.85 -36.94 14.26
N SER A 344 -7.93 -36.01 14.48
CA SER A 344 -8.19 -34.80 15.26
C SER A 344 -8.89 -33.69 14.47
N ARG A 345 -8.98 -33.83 13.14
CA ARG A 345 -9.62 -32.87 12.21
C ARG A 345 -10.73 -33.54 11.39
N TRP A 346 -11.32 -34.60 11.95
CA TRP A 346 -12.27 -35.44 11.23
C TRP A 346 -13.57 -34.72 10.89
N ASP A 347 -13.97 -33.75 11.72
CA ASP A 347 -15.07 -32.83 11.42
C ASP A 347 -14.80 -32.04 10.13
N GLY A 348 -13.58 -31.52 9.96
CA GLY A 348 -13.16 -30.82 8.74
C GLY A 348 -13.10 -31.70 7.50
N VAL A 349 -12.77 -32.99 7.65
CA VAL A 349 -12.85 -33.99 6.56
C VAL A 349 -14.30 -34.28 6.22
N THR A 350 -15.15 -34.47 7.23
CA THR A 350 -16.59 -34.73 7.04
C THR A 350 -17.28 -33.56 6.32
N ALA A 351 -16.82 -32.33 6.59
CA ALA A 351 -17.30 -31.12 5.93
C ALA A 351 -17.10 -31.15 4.40
N TRP A 352 -16.11 -31.89 3.88
CA TRP A 352 -15.91 -32.03 2.41
C TRP A 352 -17.11 -32.65 1.73
N LYS A 353 -17.73 -33.66 2.36
CA LYS A 353 -18.92 -34.33 1.84
C LYS A 353 -20.18 -33.52 2.11
N ARG A 354 -20.28 -32.94 3.31
CA ARG A 354 -21.44 -32.11 3.71
C ARG A 354 -21.62 -30.90 2.80
N TYR A 355 -20.53 -30.23 2.42
CA TYR A 355 -20.54 -29.03 1.58
C TYR A 355 -20.07 -29.29 0.15
N GLU A 356 -20.23 -30.53 -0.32
CA GLU A 356 -19.95 -30.88 -1.71
C GLU A 356 -20.82 -30.04 -2.66
N GLY A 357 -20.19 -29.40 -3.65
CA GLY A 357 -20.87 -28.47 -4.58
C GLY A 357 -21.08 -27.05 -4.04
N ILE A 358 -20.87 -26.81 -2.74
CA ILE A 358 -21.00 -25.48 -2.11
C ILE A 358 -19.62 -24.88 -1.82
N TRP A 359 -18.73 -25.65 -1.20
CA TRP A 359 -17.40 -25.19 -0.82
C TRP A 359 -16.46 -25.10 -2.04
N PRO A 360 -15.91 -23.92 -2.36
CA PRO A 360 -15.12 -23.71 -3.58
C PRO A 360 -13.67 -24.24 -3.48
N GLY A 361 -13.26 -24.72 -2.31
CA GLY A 361 -11.89 -25.08 -1.97
C GLY A 361 -11.16 -24.00 -1.17
N CYS A 362 -9.90 -24.26 -0.85
CA CYS A 362 -9.02 -23.33 -0.13
C CYS A 362 -7.81 -22.98 -1.01
N SER A 363 -7.52 -21.69 -1.11
CA SER A 363 -6.38 -21.11 -1.83
C SER A 363 -5.45 -20.35 -0.88
N ALA A 364 -5.51 -20.62 0.42
CA ALA A 364 -4.80 -19.85 1.45
C ALA A 364 -3.29 -19.79 1.21
N GLU A 365 -2.65 -20.88 0.76
CA GLU A 365 -1.23 -20.91 0.38
C GLU A 365 -0.90 -19.93 -0.75
N GLY A 366 -1.79 -19.82 -1.75
CA GLY A 366 -1.65 -18.85 -2.84
C GLY A 366 -1.81 -17.42 -2.34
N ASP A 367 -2.76 -17.20 -1.44
CA ASP A 367 -2.98 -15.91 -0.77
C ASP A 367 -1.77 -15.53 0.10
N VAL A 368 -1.26 -16.42 0.95
CA VAL A 368 -0.05 -16.19 1.76
C VAL A 368 1.15 -15.90 0.88
N SER A 369 1.30 -16.63 -0.23
CA SER A 369 2.39 -16.40 -1.18
C SER A 369 2.32 -15.00 -1.80
N HIS A 370 1.14 -14.60 -2.27
CA HIS A 370 0.91 -13.29 -2.86
C HIS A 370 0.99 -12.15 -1.86
N VAL A 371 0.40 -12.30 -0.67
CA VAL A 371 0.26 -11.23 0.33
C VAL A 371 1.55 -11.10 1.14
N TYR A 372 2.14 -12.19 1.63
CA TYR A 372 3.33 -12.13 2.48
C TYR A 372 4.60 -12.56 1.76
N ALA A 373 4.64 -13.77 1.20
CA ALA A 373 5.90 -14.38 0.81
C ALA A 373 6.65 -13.58 -0.26
N ALA A 374 5.92 -12.99 -1.22
CA ALA A 374 6.46 -12.14 -2.27
C ALA A 374 7.38 -11.02 -1.71
N ARG A 375 7.04 -10.46 -0.55
CA ARG A 375 7.84 -9.43 0.12
C ARG A 375 8.67 -9.93 1.28
N MET A 376 8.21 -10.94 2.03
CA MET A 376 8.65 -11.19 3.40
C MET A 376 9.51 -12.44 3.59
N SER A 377 9.34 -13.47 2.76
CA SER A 377 9.99 -14.78 2.95
C SER A 377 10.60 -15.40 1.67
N SER A 378 10.19 -14.97 0.47
CA SER A 378 10.68 -15.55 -0.80
C SER A 378 12.15 -15.24 -1.14
N ARG A 379 12.75 -14.25 -0.46
CA ARG A 379 14.14 -13.82 -0.65
C ARG A 379 14.87 -13.81 0.70
N PRO A 380 16.19 -14.05 0.73
CA PRO A 380 16.96 -14.01 1.98
C PRO A 380 16.84 -12.64 2.67
N MET A 381 16.20 -12.61 3.83
CA MET A 381 15.98 -11.43 4.67
C MET A 381 15.85 -11.87 6.12
N ALA A 382 15.77 -10.92 7.04
CA ALA A 382 15.47 -11.21 8.45
C ALA A 382 14.71 -10.05 9.10
N TRP A 383 13.66 -10.38 9.85
CA TRP A 383 12.77 -9.41 10.47
C TRP A 383 12.84 -9.43 12.00
N GLY A 384 12.71 -8.26 12.61
CA GLY A 384 12.35 -8.14 14.03
C GLY A 384 10.82 -8.11 14.20
N ARG A 385 10.33 -8.32 15.42
CA ARG A 385 8.90 -8.39 15.77
C ARG A 385 8.07 -7.24 15.18
N GLU A 386 8.45 -6.00 15.48
CA GLU A 386 7.77 -4.79 14.99
C GLU A 386 7.76 -4.73 13.45
N GLY A 387 8.86 -5.12 12.81
CA GLY A 387 8.99 -5.06 11.37
C GLY A 387 8.11 -6.08 10.64
N VAL A 388 8.01 -7.31 11.16
CA VAL A 388 7.16 -8.34 10.56
C VAL A 388 5.68 -8.01 10.77
N ASP A 389 5.28 -7.55 11.96
CA ASP A 389 3.88 -7.17 12.21
C ASP A 389 3.44 -6.02 11.29
N GLN A 390 4.20 -4.92 11.32
CA GLN A 390 3.87 -3.74 10.51
C GLN A 390 3.84 -4.07 9.03
N MET A 391 4.84 -4.79 8.51
CA MET A 391 4.87 -5.12 7.09
C MET A 391 3.69 -6.03 6.71
N SER A 392 3.32 -7.00 7.56
CA SER A 392 2.15 -7.85 7.31
C SER A 392 0.88 -7.00 7.16
N ARG A 393 0.67 -6.06 8.10
CA ARG A 393 -0.49 -5.14 8.08
C ARG A 393 -0.49 -4.22 6.85
N LEU A 394 0.67 -3.67 6.46
CA LEU A 394 0.80 -2.85 5.25
C LEU A 394 0.51 -3.65 3.97
N ARG A 395 0.97 -4.91 3.90
CA ARG A 395 0.68 -5.81 2.77
C ARG A 395 -0.80 -6.11 2.66
N VAL A 396 -1.45 -6.44 3.79
CA VAL A 396 -2.90 -6.65 3.85
C VAL A 396 -3.65 -5.39 3.39
N MET A 397 -3.25 -4.21 3.86
CA MET A 397 -3.84 -2.94 3.43
C MET A 397 -3.76 -2.74 1.91
N CYS A 398 -2.59 -2.93 1.30
CA CYS A 398 -2.42 -2.83 -0.15
C CYS A 398 -3.31 -3.84 -0.89
N CYS A 399 -3.38 -5.09 -0.42
CA CYS A 399 -4.20 -6.13 -1.04
C CYS A 399 -5.71 -5.87 -0.93
N ASN A 400 -6.14 -5.10 0.08
CA ASN A 400 -7.52 -4.63 0.23
C ASN A 400 -7.79 -3.32 -0.53
N GLY A 401 -6.84 -2.83 -1.33
CA GLY A 401 -6.99 -1.61 -2.15
C GLY A 401 -6.71 -0.30 -1.42
N GLY A 402 -6.18 -0.33 -0.20
CA GLY A 402 -5.77 0.87 0.53
C GLY A 402 -4.44 1.44 0.02
N SER A 403 -4.29 2.77 0.07
CA SER A 403 -3.01 3.44 -0.22
C SER A 403 -2.22 3.74 1.05
N VAL A 404 -1.04 3.13 1.17
CA VAL A 404 -0.10 3.37 2.26
C VAL A 404 0.39 4.82 2.24
N LYS A 405 0.55 5.40 1.06
CA LYS A 405 0.90 6.82 0.91
C LYS A 405 -0.18 7.72 1.49
N GLU A 406 -1.46 7.44 1.21
CA GLU A 406 -2.57 8.22 1.75
C GLU A 406 -2.68 8.09 3.27
N ALA A 407 -2.52 6.88 3.83
CA ALA A 407 -2.48 6.69 5.27
C ALA A 407 -1.34 7.48 5.94
N TYR A 408 -0.15 7.41 5.36
CA TYR A 408 1.00 8.19 5.82
C TYR A 408 0.70 9.69 5.78
N LEU A 409 0.14 10.19 4.68
CA LEU A 409 -0.25 11.59 4.54
C LEU A 409 -1.32 12.00 5.55
N LYS A 410 -2.35 11.19 5.77
CA LYS A 410 -3.43 11.47 6.73
C LYS A 410 -2.86 11.70 8.12
N GLN A 411 -1.97 10.80 8.58
CA GLN A 411 -1.29 10.90 9.88
C GLN A 411 -0.45 12.19 10.01
N HIS A 412 0.19 12.64 8.93
CA HIS A 412 1.04 13.83 8.93
C HIS A 412 0.28 15.13 8.61
N SER A 413 -0.94 15.04 8.08
CA SER A 413 -1.78 16.18 7.69
C SER A 413 -2.65 16.74 8.81
N GLN A 414 -2.77 16.03 9.95
CA GLN A 414 -3.64 16.45 11.07
C GLN A 414 -3.31 17.85 11.62
N THR A 415 -2.11 18.36 11.35
CA THR A 415 -1.64 19.70 11.77
C THR A 415 -1.58 20.73 10.63
N MET A 416 -1.81 20.31 9.39
CA MET A 416 -1.78 21.20 8.23
C MET A 416 -2.97 22.15 8.23
N THR A 417 -2.74 23.38 7.79
CA THR A 417 -3.82 24.35 7.55
C THR A 417 -3.79 24.81 6.09
N PRO A 418 -4.91 25.26 5.52
CA PRO A 418 -4.93 25.71 4.13
C PRO A 418 -3.86 26.77 3.87
N VAL A 419 -3.10 26.59 2.79
CA VAL A 419 -2.09 27.57 2.37
C VAL A 419 -2.77 28.90 2.09
N ARG A 420 -2.32 29.95 2.77
CA ARG A 420 -2.84 31.31 2.62
C ARG A 420 -1.72 32.24 2.20
N VAL A 421 -1.87 32.86 1.05
CA VAL A 421 -1.03 33.94 0.54
C VAL A 421 -1.84 35.24 0.49
N ALA A 422 -1.19 36.40 0.40
CA ALA A 422 -1.90 37.69 0.42
C ALA A 422 -2.91 37.80 -0.75
N ARG A 423 -4.10 38.39 -0.51
CA ARG A 423 -5.11 38.56 -1.57
C ARG A 423 -4.63 39.48 -2.69
N THR A 424 -3.84 40.50 -2.35
CA THR A 424 -3.19 41.40 -3.31
C THR A 424 -2.28 40.62 -4.24
N TYR A 425 -1.44 39.73 -3.68
CA TYR A 425 -0.59 38.83 -4.44
C TYR A 425 -1.38 37.92 -5.40
N ILE A 426 -2.49 37.31 -4.95
CA ILE A 426 -3.36 36.50 -5.82
C ILE A 426 -3.96 37.35 -6.95
N SER A 427 -4.43 38.55 -6.62
CA SER A 427 -5.09 39.45 -7.58
C SER A 427 -4.10 39.95 -8.63
N GLU A 428 -2.89 40.28 -8.22
CA GLU A 428 -1.79 40.68 -9.10
C GLU A 428 -1.32 39.54 -9.99
N ALA A 429 -1.09 38.34 -9.44
CA ALA A 429 -0.76 37.15 -10.23
C ALA A 429 -1.85 36.83 -11.25
N ARG A 430 -3.14 36.93 -10.87
CA ARG A 430 -4.27 36.75 -11.81
C ARG A 430 -4.28 37.83 -12.89
N ARG A 431 -4.04 39.11 -12.54
CA ARG A 431 -3.95 40.21 -13.50
C ARG A 431 -2.81 39.99 -14.49
N GLN A 432 -1.63 39.57 -14.02
CA GLN A 432 -0.49 39.22 -14.86
C GLN A 432 -0.82 38.03 -15.77
N ILE A 433 -1.41 36.95 -15.26
CA ILE A 433 -1.87 35.83 -16.10
C ILE A 433 -2.85 36.31 -17.18
N GLN A 434 -3.78 37.20 -16.84
CA GLN A 434 -4.76 37.75 -17.78
C GLN A 434 -4.11 38.67 -18.83
N SER A 435 -3.21 39.57 -18.45
CA SER A 435 -2.49 40.42 -19.40
C SER A 435 -1.59 39.61 -20.34
N HIS A 436 -1.08 38.48 -19.84
CA HIS A 436 -0.26 37.53 -20.57
C HIS A 436 -1.07 36.40 -21.23
N ARG A 437 -2.41 36.37 -21.17
CA ARG A 437 -3.23 35.48 -22.03
C ARG A 437 -3.02 35.78 -23.52
N ASN A 438 -2.50 36.97 -23.84
CA ASN A 438 -2.02 37.33 -25.18
C ASN A 438 -0.68 36.68 -25.58
N ILE A 439 -0.05 35.88 -24.72
CA ILE A 439 1.07 35.03 -25.09
C ILE A 439 0.66 34.01 -26.17
N ALA A 440 -0.57 33.50 -26.16
CA ALA A 440 -1.07 32.67 -27.26
C ALA A 440 -1.11 33.44 -28.60
N THR A 441 -1.18 34.77 -28.54
CA THR A 441 -1.12 35.68 -29.69
C THR A 441 0.33 35.99 -30.08
N MET A 442 1.26 36.12 -29.12
CA MET A 442 2.72 36.24 -29.37
C MET A 442 3.39 34.94 -29.87
N LEU A 443 3.06 33.78 -29.27
CA LEU A 443 3.55 32.45 -29.66
C LEU A 443 3.04 32.03 -31.05
N ARG A 444 1.88 32.56 -31.48
CA ARG A 444 1.36 32.37 -32.85
C ARG A 444 2.20 33.09 -33.91
N GLY A 445 2.89 34.17 -33.56
CA GLY A 445 3.68 34.99 -34.49
C GLY A 445 5.18 34.70 -34.52
N ASN A 446 5.78 34.33 -33.37
CA ASN A 446 7.24 34.43 -33.20
C ASN A 446 7.97 33.11 -32.85
N MET A 447 7.33 31.95 -32.87
CA MET A 447 8.05 30.68 -32.68
C MET A 447 8.66 30.18 -34.01
N PRO A 448 9.99 30.02 -34.14
CA PRO A 448 10.63 29.51 -35.36
C PRO A 448 10.06 28.16 -35.81
N VAL A 449 9.68 27.32 -34.83
CA VAL A 449 9.10 25.99 -35.05
C VAL A 449 7.69 26.03 -35.65
N MET A 450 6.98 27.16 -35.55
CA MET A 450 5.70 27.37 -36.23
C MET A 450 5.85 27.57 -37.75
N ASN A 451 7.07 27.90 -38.17
CA ASN A 451 7.49 28.03 -39.57
C ASN A 451 8.33 26.81 -40.05
N SER A 452 8.65 25.84 -39.18
CA SER A 452 9.46 24.66 -39.54
C SER A 452 8.70 23.61 -40.35
N SER A 453 9.35 22.92 -41.28
CA SER A 453 8.75 21.88 -42.13
C SER A 453 8.19 20.67 -41.36
N HIS A 454 8.43 20.57 -40.04
CA HIS A 454 8.01 19.46 -39.19
C HIS A 454 6.51 19.53 -38.80
N ARG A 455 5.67 18.92 -39.65
CA ARG A 455 4.19 18.99 -39.58
C ARG A 455 3.59 18.51 -38.26
N ALA A 456 4.15 17.45 -37.65
CA ALA A 456 3.63 16.84 -36.42
C ALA A 456 3.83 17.73 -35.19
N LEU A 457 5.05 18.27 -35.03
CA LEU A 457 5.42 19.16 -33.92
C LEU A 457 4.62 20.47 -34.00
N ARG A 458 4.49 21.04 -35.21
CA ARG A 458 3.66 22.21 -35.47
C ARG A 458 2.19 21.97 -35.11
N ARG A 459 1.63 20.79 -35.43
CA ARG A 459 0.24 20.43 -35.12
C ARG A 459 0.02 20.25 -33.61
N MET A 460 0.98 19.62 -32.93
CA MET A 460 0.94 19.44 -31.47
C MET A 460 0.96 20.79 -30.75
N LEU A 461 1.90 21.67 -31.09
CA LEU A 461 2.03 23.00 -30.48
C LEU A 461 0.80 23.87 -30.75
N ARG A 462 0.25 23.86 -31.97
CA ARG A 462 -1.05 24.51 -32.26
C ARG A 462 -2.17 23.98 -31.38
N SER A 463 -2.26 22.67 -31.17
CA SER A 463 -3.30 22.08 -30.32
C SER A 463 -3.18 22.48 -28.84
N VAL A 464 -1.98 22.74 -28.35
CA VAL A 464 -1.74 23.26 -26.98
C VAL A 464 -2.10 24.75 -26.91
N ILE A 465 -1.74 25.53 -27.94
CA ILE A 465 -2.00 26.97 -28.03
C ILE A 465 -3.51 27.25 -28.19
N ASP A 466 -4.23 26.48 -29.00
CA ASP A 466 -5.65 26.68 -29.30
C ASP A 466 -6.59 26.16 -28.20
N LYS A 467 -6.14 25.23 -27.34
CA LYS A 467 -6.93 24.68 -26.23
C LYS A 467 -7.17 25.65 -25.06
N ASN A 468 -6.58 26.85 -25.07
CA ASN A 468 -6.85 27.91 -24.08
C ASN A 468 -8.24 28.59 -24.18
N ARG A 469 -9.18 28.02 -24.95
CA ARG A 469 -10.59 28.47 -25.02
C ARG A 469 -11.57 27.68 -24.12
N LEU A 470 -11.14 26.64 -23.41
CA LEU A 470 -12.06 25.70 -22.73
C LEU A 470 -12.41 25.99 -21.26
N PHE A 471 -12.18 27.19 -20.75
CA PHE A 471 -12.86 27.63 -19.52
C PHE A 471 -13.88 28.71 -19.87
N PRO A 472 -15.16 28.34 -20.13
CA PRO A 472 -16.21 29.33 -20.13
C PRO A 472 -16.28 29.92 -18.72
N THR A 473 -16.09 31.23 -18.63
CA THR A 473 -16.49 32.01 -17.46
C THR A 473 -17.98 31.78 -17.21
N ARG A 474 -18.29 31.15 -16.08
CA ARG A 474 -19.51 31.43 -15.32
C ARG A 474 -19.10 31.96 -13.97
#